data_AF-A0A515KM22-F1
#
_entry.id   AF-A0A515KM22-F1
#
_cell.length_a   1.000
_cell.length_b   1.000
_cell.length_c   1.000
_cell.angle_alpha   90.00
_cell.angle_beta   90.00
_cell.angle_gamma   90.00
#
_symmetry.space_group_name_H-M   'P 1'
#
loop_
_entity.id
_entity.type
_entity.pdbx_description
1 polymer ?
#
loop_
_entity_poly.entity_id
_entity_poly.type
_entity_poly.pdbx_seq_one_letter_code
_entity_poly.pdbx_strand_id
1 'polypeptide(L)'
;MNAQRLLHTIDGISTFAGKAAAWLIMGLMTLVCVEVFKRYIMNMPTAWIFDASNMMYGSLFMLCGAYTLAQNGHVRGDFLYSSMRPRTQAALDLVLYIVFFLPGIAALAYAGWDYAGDSWRIREHSNVTADGPPVYHFKAMIPLAGALLLLQGAAEIMRAIICLRTGVWPSRLKDVSEIDVVEEQLAASEHVDEETRRNAIAHAQDTEEAARQRGMGDSIR
;
A
#
# COMPACT_ATOMS: atom_id res chain seq x y z
N MET A 1 12.84 24.72 -2.34
CA MET A 1 12.12 23.64 -1.61
C MET A 1 13.06 22.45 -1.49
N ASN A 2 13.37 22.00 -0.27
CA ASN A 2 14.25 20.85 -0.07
C ASN A 2 13.60 19.60 -0.67
N ALA A 3 14.30 18.85 -1.52
CA ALA A 3 13.78 17.66 -2.20
C ALA A 3 13.16 16.65 -1.21
N GLN A 4 13.74 16.55 -0.01
CA GLN A 4 13.21 15.71 1.08
C GLN A 4 11.84 16.16 1.59
N ARG A 5 11.55 17.47 1.63
CA ARG A 5 10.24 17.98 2.05
C ARG A 5 9.17 17.59 1.04
N LEU A 6 9.48 17.66 -0.26
CA LEU A 6 8.57 17.23 -1.32
C LEU A 6 8.27 15.74 -1.22
N LEU A 7 9.29 14.91 -1.01
CA LEU A 7 9.13 13.46 -0.80
C LEU A 7 8.21 13.16 0.38
N HIS A 8 8.45 13.79 1.53
CA HIS A 8 7.63 13.55 2.72
C HIS A 8 6.20 14.04 2.55
N THR A 9 5.96 15.12 1.80
CA THR A 9 4.59 15.55 1.48
C THR A 9 3.87 14.52 0.62
N ILE A 10 4.54 13.98 -0.41
CA ILE A 10 3.95 12.96 -1.28
C ILE A 10 3.66 11.68 -0.50
N ASP A 11 4.63 11.20 0.29
CA ASP A 11 4.44 10.03 1.15
C ASP A 11 3.29 10.24 2.14
N GLY A 12 3.18 11.45 2.71
CA GLY A 12 2.09 11.82 3.62
C GLY A 12 0.71 11.76 2.97
N ILE A 13 0.59 12.19 1.70
CA ILE A 13 -0.66 12.08 0.93
C ILE A 13 -1.01 10.61 0.70
N SER A 14 -0.04 9.80 0.26
CA SER A 14 -0.24 8.37 0.03
C SER A 14 -0.63 7.62 1.31
N THR A 15 0.02 7.94 2.43
CA THR A 15 -0.30 7.37 3.75
C THR A 15 -1.67 7.80 4.24
N PHE A 16 -2.03 9.06 4.09
CA PHE A 16 -3.37 9.52 4.43
C PHE A 16 -4.44 8.81 3.60
N ALA A 17 -4.24 8.69 2.28
CA ALA A 17 -5.17 7.99 1.40
C ALA A 17 -5.34 6.51 1.79
N GLY A 18 -4.24 5.81 2.10
CA GLY A 18 -4.29 4.42 2.58
C GLY A 18 -5.01 4.28 3.92
N LYS A 19 -4.75 5.16 4.89
CA LYS A 19 -5.44 5.17 6.18
C LYS A 19 -6.93 5.47 6.05
N ALA A 20 -7.30 6.40 5.18
CA ALA A 20 -8.70 6.70 4.87
C ALA A 20 -9.37 5.48 4.22
N ALA A 21 -8.71 4.83 3.27
CA ALA A 21 -9.20 3.61 2.64
C ALA A 21 -9.33 2.45 3.64
N ALA A 22 -8.46 2.34 4.64
CA ALA A 22 -8.51 1.29 5.65
C ALA A 22 -9.86 1.25 6.39
N TRP A 23 -10.53 2.38 6.60
CA TRP A 23 -11.88 2.40 7.19
C TRP A 23 -12.94 1.64 6.38
N LEU A 24 -12.72 1.44 5.07
CA LEU A 24 -13.59 0.63 4.24
C LEU A 24 -13.64 -0.83 4.72
N ILE A 25 -12.59 -1.35 5.37
CA ILE A 25 -12.61 -2.72 5.89
C ILE A 25 -13.63 -2.89 7.02
N MET A 26 -13.75 -1.88 7.88
CA MET A 26 -14.72 -1.88 8.98
C MET A 26 -16.15 -1.82 8.44
N GLY A 27 -16.37 -1.02 7.39
CA GLY A 27 -17.65 -0.97 6.70
C GLY A 27 -17.98 -2.29 6.00
N LEU A 28 -17.01 -2.89 5.30
CA LEU A 28 -17.14 -4.17 4.62
C LEU A 28 -17.49 -5.28 5.60
N MET A 29 -16.75 -5.38 6.71
CA MET A 29 -16.99 -6.37 7.76
C MET A 29 -18.41 -6.24 8.30
N THR A 30 -18.83 -5.02 8.65
CA THR A 30 -20.20 -4.75 9.14
C THR A 30 -21.25 -5.21 8.13
N LEU A 31 -21.06 -4.86 6.85
CA LEU A 31 -22.00 -5.17 5.77
C LEU A 31 -22.13 -6.67 5.54
N VAL A 32 -21.02 -7.41 5.60
CA VAL A 32 -21.01 -8.88 5.49
C VAL A 32 -21.67 -9.52 6.72
N CYS A 33 -21.36 -9.07 7.94
CA CYS A 33 -22.00 -9.58 9.16
C CYS A 33 -23.51 -9.41 9.14
N VAL A 34 -24.00 -8.23 8.71
CA VAL A 34 -25.43 -7.96 8.58
C VAL A 34 -26.08 -8.90 7.56
N GLU A 35 -25.44 -9.15 6.41
CA GLU A 35 -25.99 -10.09 5.43
C GLU A 35 -26.01 -11.52 5.93
N VAL A 36 -24.95 -11.99 6.60
CA VAL A 36 -24.92 -13.33 7.21
C VAL A 36 -26.06 -13.45 8.24
N PHE A 37 -26.23 -12.45 9.10
CA PHE A 37 -27.34 -12.41 10.06
C PHE A 37 -28.71 -12.47 9.35
N LYS A 38 -28.97 -11.60 8.39
CA LYS A 38 -30.26 -11.56 7.67
C LYS A 38 -30.54 -12.84 6.90
N ARG A 39 -29.52 -13.44 6.29
CA ARG A 39 -29.65 -14.66 5.50
C ARG A 39 -29.95 -15.86 6.36
N TYR A 40 -29.23 -16.06 7.46
CA TYR A 40 -29.35 -17.27 8.26
C TYR A 40 -30.38 -17.17 9.38
N ILE A 41 -30.62 -15.97 9.93
CA ILE A 41 -31.54 -15.79 11.07
C ILE A 41 -32.90 -15.28 10.59
N MET A 42 -32.92 -14.30 9.68
CA MET A 42 -34.17 -13.71 9.19
C MET A 42 -34.70 -14.38 7.91
N ASN A 43 -33.93 -15.28 7.29
CA ASN A 43 -34.25 -15.93 6.01
C ASN A 43 -34.61 -14.92 4.90
N MET A 44 -33.99 -13.73 4.93
CA MET A 44 -34.24 -12.60 4.01
C MET A 44 -32.92 -12.13 3.38
N PRO A 45 -32.36 -12.86 2.40
CA PRO A 45 -31.10 -12.50 1.77
C PRO A 45 -31.21 -11.19 0.97
N THR A 46 -30.13 -10.41 0.97
CA THR A 46 -30.08 -9.13 0.25
C THR A 46 -29.12 -9.24 -0.92
N ALA A 47 -29.64 -9.29 -2.14
CA ALA A 47 -28.82 -9.62 -3.30
C ALA A 47 -27.73 -8.57 -3.60
N TRP A 48 -28.02 -7.27 -3.44
CA TRP A 48 -27.07 -6.18 -3.74
C TRP A 48 -25.86 -6.10 -2.79
N ILE A 49 -25.94 -6.73 -1.60
CA ILE A 49 -24.86 -6.70 -0.61
C ILE A 49 -23.61 -7.38 -1.16
N PHE A 50 -23.76 -8.43 -1.97
CA PHE A 50 -22.62 -9.08 -2.61
C PHE A 50 -21.84 -8.12 -3.52
N ASP A 51 -22.55 -7.37 -4.37
CA ASP A 51 -21.96 -6.40 -5.28
C ASP A 51 -21.30 -5.25 -4.50
N ALA A 52 -21.98 -4.71 -3.50
CA ALA A 52 -21.44 -3.65 -2.64
C ALA A 52 -20.17 -4.10 -1.91
N SER A 53 -20.14 -5.34 -1.41
CA SER A 53 -18.97 -5.92 -0.74
C SER A 53 -17.76 -5.98 -1.68
N ASN A 54 -17.97 -6.47 -2.91
CA ASN A 54 -16.92 -6.53 -3.93
C ASN A 54 -16.40 -5.14 -4.31
N MET A 55 -17.31 -4.17 -4.46
CA MET A 55 -16.96 -2.78 -4.77
C MET A 55 -16.15 -2.13 -3.64
N MET A 56 -16.53 -2.34 -2.38
CA MET A 56 -15.80 -1.83 -1.21
C MET A 56 -14.42 -2.48 -1.11
N TYR A 57 -14.33 -3.80 -1.26
CA TYR A 57 -13.06 -4.54 -1.22
C TYR A 57 -12.12 -4.11 -2.36
N GLY A 58 -12.64 -3.99 -3.58
CA GLY A 58 -11.86 -3.50 -4.72
C GLY A 58 -11.38 -2.06 -4.53
N SER A 59 -12.23 -1.18 -3.99
CA SER A 59 -11.86 0.21 -3.69
C SER A 59 -10.75 0.30 -2.66
N LEU A 60 -10.86 -0.49 -1.58
CA LEU A 60 -9.82 -0.63 -0.56
C LEU A 60 -8.50 -1.05 -1.22
N PHE A 61 -8.50 -2.13 -2.00
CA PHE A 61 -7.30 -2.65 -2.64
C PHE A 61 -6.62 -1.63 -3.56
N MET A 62 -7.41 -0.97 -4.42
CA MET A 62 -6.89 0.03 -5.36
C MET A 62 -6.26 1.22 -4.64
N LEU A 63 -6.93 1.77 -3.62
CA LEU A 63 -6.46 2.95 -2.89
C LEU A 63 -5.25 2.64 -1.99
N CYS A 64 -5.17 1.42 -1.44
CA CYS A 64 -4.01 0.98 -0.66
C CYS A 64 -2.74 0.79 -1.50
N GLY A 65 -2.83 0.65 -2.83
CA GLY A 65 -1.66 0.45 -3.69
C GLY A 65 -0.59 1.54 -3.54
N ALA A 66 -1.00 2.81 -3.52
CA ALA A 66 -0.07 3.93 -3.34
C ALA A 66 0.56 3.96 -1.94
N TYR A 67 -0.22 3.61 -0.90
CA TYR A 67 0.28 3.47 0.46
C TYR A 67 1.33 2.35 0.57
N THR A 68 1.04 1.17 0.04
CA THR A 68 1.97 0.04 0.02
C THR A 68 3.25 0.39 -0.73
N LEU A 69 3.16 1.17 -1.81
CA LEU A 69 4.32 1.66 -2.55
C LEU A 69 5.17 2.62 -1.70
N ALA A 70 4.55 3.56 -0.98
CA ALA A 70 5.23 4.47 -0.07
C ALA A 70 5.99 3.73 1.04
N GLN A 71 5.38 2.68 1.60
CA GLN A 71 5.98 1.84 2.63
C GLN A 71 6.99 0.81 2.13
N ASN A 72 7.21 0.75 0.81
CA ASN A 72 8.04 -0.28 0.19
C ASN A 72 7.56 -1.72 0.46
N GLY A 73 6.26 -1.92 0.68
CA GLY A 73 5.68 -3.22 1.03
C GLY A 73 5.36 -4.12 -0.16
N HIS A 74 5.67 -3.70 -1.39
CA HIS A 74 5.53 -4.58 -2.55
C HIS A 74 6.62 -5.64 -2.51
N VAL A 75 6.25 -6.91 -2.75
CA VAL A 75 7.19 -8.02 -2.79
C VAL A 75 8.22 -7.75 -3.90
N ARG A 76 9.49 -7.64 -3.51
CA ARG A 76 10.64 -7.47 -4.43
C ARG A 76 11.39 -8.80 -4.54
N GLY A 77 12.11 -8.98 -5.65
CA GLY A 77 13.03 -10.10 -5.81
C GLY A 77 14.27 -9.92 -4.94
N ASP A 78 14.17 -10.25 -3.65
CA ASP A 78 15.16 -9.86 -2.64
C ASP A 78 16.54 -10.51 -2.84
N PHE A 79 16.62 -11.68 -3.46
CA PHE A 79 17.90 -12.40 -3.62
C PHE A 79 18.89 -11.66 -4.52
N LEU A 80 18.43 -11.20 -5.69
CA LEU A 80 19.29 -10.50 -6.64
C LEU A 80 19.46 -9.02 -6.24
N TYR A 81 18.43 -8.41 -5.65
CA TYR A 81 18.46 -7.01 -5.27
C TYR A 81 19.39 -6.75 -4.07
N SER A 82 19.36 -7.62 -3.04
CA SER A 82 20.14 -7.43 -1.80
C SER A 82 21.66 -7.52 -1.98
N SER A 83 22.14 -8.25 -2.99
CA SER A 83 23.57 -8.39 -3.29
C SER A 83 24.15 -7.24 -4.13
N MET A 84 23.32 -6.34 -4.64
CA MET A 84 23.74 -5.23 -5.49
C MET A 84 24.16 -3.98 -4.69
N ARG A 85 25.11 -3.21 -5.24
CA ARG A 85 25.46 -1.89 -4.70
C ARG A 85 24.27 -0.93 -4.78
N PRO A 86 24.13 0.05 -3.86
CA PRO A 86 23.00 1.00 -3.85
C PRO A 86 22.76 1.72 -5.19
N ARG A 87 23.84 2.07 -5.91
CA ARG A 87 23.73 2.69 -7.23
C ARG A 87 23.19 1.75 -8.31
N THR A 88 23.55 0.48 -8.27
CA THR A 88 23.04 -0.52 -9.22
C THR A 88 21.57 -0.83 -8.93
N GLN A 89 21.20 -0.94 -7.64
CA GLN A 89 19.82 -1.05 -7.21
C GLN A 89 18.97 0.12 -7.70
N ALA A 90 19.46 1.35 -7.52
CA ALA A 90 18.75 2.56 -7.95
C ALA A 90 18.66 2.69 -9.47
N ALA A 91 19.68 2.24 -10.23
CA ALA A 91 19.64 2.20 -11.69
C ALA A 91 18.56 1.21 -12.17
N LEU A 92 18.54 0.02 -11.59
CA LEU A 92 17.55 -1.01 -11.89
C LEU A 92 16.14 -0.50 -11.57
N ASP A 93 15.91 0.00 -10.34
CA ASP A 93 14.62 0.57 -9.93
C ASP A 93 14.19 1.69 -10.88
N LEU A 94 15.09 2.60 -11.26
CA LEU A 94 14.77 3.69 -12.19
C LEU A 94 14.31 3.16 -13.55
N VAL A 95 14.99 2.16 -14.11
CA VAL A 95 14.59 1.54 -15.38
C VAL A 95 13.24 0.85 -15.24
N LEU A 96 13.02 0.10 -14.16
CA LEU A 96 11.74 -0.56 -13.90
C LEU A 96 10.59 0.45 -13.76
N TYR A 97 10.83 1.54 -13.05
CA TYR A 97 9.84 2.60 -12.90
C TYR A 97 9.51 3.29 -14.22
N ILE A 98 10.51 3.55 -15.07
CA ILE A 98 10.28 4.25 -16.35
C ILE A 98 9.66 3.34 -17.40
N VAL A 99 10.14 2.10 -17.53
CA VAL A 99 9.78 1.20 -18.64
C VAL A 99 8.52 0.39 -18.33
N PHE A 100 8.28 0.02 -17.08
CA PHE A 100 7.16 -0.86 -16.73
C PHE A 100 6.10 -0.13 -15.88
N PHE A 101 6.52 0.57 -14.83
CA PHE A 101 5.57 1.20 -13.91
C PHE A 101 4.84 2.39 -14.53
N LEU A 102 5.57 3.41 -15.00
CA LEU A 102 4.97 4.64 -15.55
C LEU A 102 4.00 4.37 -16.70
N PRO A 103 4.37 3.65 -17.77
CA PRO A 103 3.44 3.40 -18.87
C PRO A 103 2.26 2.53 -18.43
N GLY A 104 2.48 1.53 -17.57
CA GLY A 104 1.42 0.67 -17.07
C GLY A 104 0.38 1.42 -16.24
N ILE A 105 0.82 2.19 -15.23
CA ILE A 105 -0.07 2.95 -14.37
C ILE A 105 -0.67 4.16 -15.10
N ALA A 106 0.07 4.81 -16.00
CA ALA A 106 -0.49 5.89 -16.82
C ALA A 106 -1.57 5.38 -17.77
N ALA A 107 -1.37 4.23 -18.41
CA ALA A 107 -2.40 3.59 -19.23
C ALA A 107 -3.62 3.20 -18.38
N LEU A 108 -3.42 2.66 -17.18
CA LEU A 108 -4.49 2.36 -16.24
C LEU A 108 -5.28 3.61 -15.84
N ALA A 109 -4.60 4.71 -15.52
CA ALA A 109 -5.23 5.97 -15.13
C ALA A 109 -6.00 6.61 -16.30
N TYR A 110 -5.42 6.60 -17.50
CA TYR A 110 -6.05 7.11 -18.71
C TYR A 110 -7.30 6.29 -19.09
N ALA A 111 -7.16 4.97 -19.23
CA ALA A 111 -8.28 4.09 -19.55
C ALA A 111 -9.34 4.10 -18.44
N GLY A 112 -8.91 4.18 -17.17
CA GLY A 112 -9.79 4.31 -16.01
C GLY A 112 -10.58 5.62 -16.01
N TRP A 113 -10.01 6.72 -16.51
CA TRP A 113 -10.70 8.00 -16.63
C TRP A 113 -11.86 7.93 -17.62
N ASP A 114 -11.62 7.42 -18.83
CA ASP A 114 -12.66 7.25 -19.84
C ASP A 114 -13.73 6.26 -19.37
N TYR A 115 -13.30 5.14 -18.78
CA TYR A 115 -14.20 4.12 -18.24
C TYR A 115 -15.09 4.63 -17.12
N ALA A 116 -14.55 5.46 -16.22
CA ALA A 116 -15.33 6.11 -15.18
C ALA A 116 -16.27 7.17 -15.78
N GLY A 117 -15.79 7.99 -16.72
CA GLY A 117 -16.58 9.04 -17.37
C GLY A 117 -17.82 8.49 -18.08
N ASP A 118 -17.66 7.39 -18.83
CA ASP A 118 -18.77 6.71 -19.48
C ASP A 118 -19.79 6.16 -18.47
N SER A 119 -19.31 5.53 -17.39
CA SER A 119 -20.15 4.99 -16.32
C SER A 119 -20.98 6.08 -15.62
N TRP A 120 -20.37 7.24 -15.36
CA TRP A 120 -21.05 8.41 -14.80
C TRP A 120 -22.11 8.98 -15.74
N ARG A 121 -21.82 9.03 -17.04
CA ARG A 121 -22.76 9.55 -18.05
C ARG A 121 -24.02 8.70 -18.14
N ILE A 122 -23.89 7.38 -18.06
CA ILE A 122 -25.02 6.45 -18.16
C ILE A 122 -25.67 6.12 -16.80
N ARG A 123 -25.14 6.65 -15.69
CA ARG A 123 -25.53 6.30 -14.31
C ARG A 123 -25.61 4.79 -14.12
N GLU A 124 -24.50 4.12 -14.43
CA GLU A 124 -24.43 2.66 -14.47
C GLU A 124 -24.75 2.00 -13.13
N HIS A 125 -25.57 0.96 -13.17
CA HIS A 125 -25.88 0.07 -12.05
C HIS A 125 -25.32 -1.32 -12.32
N SER A 126 -25.07 -2.09 -11.27
CA SER A 126 -24.54 -3.45 -11.41
C SER A 126 -25.56 -4.34 -12.11
N ASN A 127 -25.11 -5.05 -13.14
CA ASN A 127 -25.92 -6.05 -13.86
C ASN A 127 -25.74 -7.46 -13.27
N VAL A 128 -24.90 -7.62 -12.24
CA VAL A 128 -24.68 -8.92 -11.56
C VAL A 128 -25.92 -9.31 -10.78
N THR A 129 -26.66 -8.32 -10.27
CA THR A 129 -27.87 -8.51 -9.47
C THR A 129 -29.02 -7.68 -10.03
N ALA A 130 -30.27 -8.19 -9.94
CA ALA A 130 -31.47 -7.55 -10.49
C ALA A 130 -31.78 -6.13 -9.92
N ASP A 131 -31.21 -5.78 -8.76
CA ASP A 131 -31.30 -4.46 -8.12
C ASP A 131 -29.90 -4.02 -7.65
N GLY A 132 -28.94 -4.06 -8.57
CA GLY A 132 -27.54 -3.82 -8.28
C GLY A 132 -27.24 -2.36 -7.91
N PRO A 133 -26.29 -2.09 -6.99
CA PRO A 133 -25.97 -0.73 -6.56
C PRO A 133 -25.32 0.10 -7.69
N PRO A 134 -25.31 1.44 -7.57
CA PRO A 134 -24.65 2.32 -8.55
C PRO A 134 -23.13 2.09 -8.61
N VAL A 135 -22.61 1.72 -9.80
CA VAL A 135 -21.22 1.27 -10.00
C VAL A 135 -20.27 2.42 -10.34
N TYR A 136 -20.79 3.54 -10.83
CA TYR A 136 -19.98 4.66 -11.31
C TYR A 136 -19.04 5.25 -10.23
N HIS A 137 -19.44 5.21 -8.94
CA HIS A 137 -18.56 5.61 -7.83
C HIS A 137 -17.35 4.69 -7.67
N PHE A 138 -17.55 3.38 -7.82
CA PHE A 138 -16.48 2.39 -7.75
C PHE A 138 -15.52 2.55 -8.92
N LYS A 139 -16.03 2.73 -10.15
CA LYS A 139 -15.18 2.92 -11.33
C LYS A 139 -14.35 4.21 -11.26
N ALA A 140 -14.86 5.25 -10.61
CA ALA A 140 -14.08 6.47 -10.35
C ALA A 140 -12.88 6.25 -9.41
N MET A 141 -12.86 5.18 -8.62
CA MET A 141 -11.70 4.84 -7.79
C MET A 141 -10.51 4.36 -8.63
N ILE A 142 -10.73 3.84 -9.85
CA ILE A 142 -9.66 3.38 -10.75
C ILE A 142 -8.73 4.54 -11.15
N PRO A 143 -9.20 5.64 -11.77
CA PRO A 143 -8.32 6.76 -12.11
C PRO A 143 -7.77 7.46 -10.88
N LEU A 144 -8.51 7.50 -9.77
CA LEU A 144 -8.03 8.07 -8.50
C LEU A 144 -6.83 7.28 -7.94
N ALA A 145 -6.94 5.95 -7.87
CA ALA A 145 -5.85 5.08 -7.44
C ALA A 145 -4.65 5.17 -8.40
N GLY A 146 -4.91 5.20 -9.71
CA GLY A 146 -3.88 5.41 -10.73
C GLY A 146 -3.13 6.73 -10.53
N ALA A 147 -3.84 7.83 -10.28
CA ALA A 147 -3.24 9.14 -10.01
C ALA A 147 -2.39 9.14 -8.73
N LEU A 148 -2.86 8.51 -7.65
CA LEU A 148 -2.10 8.37 -6.41
C LEU A 148 -0.83 7.52 -6.61
N LEU A 149 -0.93 6.42 -7.37
CA LEU A 149 0.21 5.58 -7.71
C LEU A 149 1.23 6.32 -8.59
N LEU A 150 0.79 7.12 -9.56
CA LEU A 150 1.69 7.96 -10.37
C LEU A 150 2.41 9.00 -9.51
N LEU A 151 1.69 9.64 -8.58
CA LEU A 151 2.26 10.59 -7.65
C LEU A 151 3.33 9.93 -6.77
N GLN A 152 3.04 8.76 -6.19
CA GLN A 152 4.00 8.02 -5.39
C GLN A 152 5.17 7.47 -6.22
N GLY A 153 4.90 7.00 -7.44
CA GLY A 153 5.93 6.53 -8.37
C GLY A 153 6.90 7.64 -8.75
N ALA A 154 6.42 8.88 -8.92
CA ALA A 154 7.29 10.03 -9.14
C ALA A 154 8.21 10.30 -7.94
N ALA A 155 7.72 10.12 -6.70
CA ALA A 155 8.56 10.21 -5.50
C ALA A 155 9.63 9.11 -5.49
N GLU A 156 9.29 7.86 -5.80
CA GLU A 156 10.26 6.75 -5.86
C GLU A 156 11.30 6.94 -6.97
N ILE A 157 10.91 7.45 -8.15
CA ILE A 157 11.84 7.83 -9.21
C ILE A 157 12.81 8.91 -8.73
N MET A 158 12.31 9.93 -8.03
CA MET A 158 13.17 10.99 -7.49
C MET A 158 14.12 10.44 -6.42
N ARG A 159 13.67 9.50 -5.58
CA ARG A 159 14.54 8.79 -4.61
C ARG A 159 15.64 8.00 -5.31
N ALA A 160 15.31 7.28 -6.38
CA ALA A 160 16.28 6.54 -7.19
C ALA A 160 17.32 7.47 -7.84
N ILE A 161 16.89 8.62 -8.38
CA ILE A 161 17.81 9.63 -8.96
C ILE A 161 18.75 10.21 -7.89
N ILE A 162 18.24 10.49 -6.69
CA ILE A 162 19.06 10.97 -5.56
C ILE A 162 20.08 9.90 -5.15
N CYS A 163 19.67 8.64 -5.04
CA CYS A 163 20.56 7.53 -4.70
C CYS A 163 21.64 7.31 -5.78
N LEU A 164 21.30 7.44 -7.06
CA LEU A 164 22.28 7.36 -8.15
C LEU A 164 23.38 8.43 -8.03
N ARG A 165 23.01 9.66 -7.66
CA ARG A 165 23.95 10.78 -7.51
C ARG A 165 24.78 10.67 -6.23
N THR A 166 24.12 10.45 -5.10
CA THR A 166 24.75 10.51 -3.76
C THR A 166 25.33 9.18 -3.30
N GLY A 167 24.85 8.06 -3.83
CA GLY A 167 25.18 6.71 -3.37
C GLY A 167 24.42 6.27 -2.11
N VAL A 168 23.53 7.12 -1.57
CA VAL A 168 22.78 6.87 -0.32
C VAL A 168 21.29 7.01 -0.58
N TRP A 169 20.48 6.09 -0.03
CA TRP A 169 19.03 6.15 -0.13
C TRP A 169 18.46 7.24 0.79
N PRO A 170 17.60 8.15 0.28
CA PRO A 170 16.92 9.14 1.12
C PRO A 170 15.89 8.48 2.05
N SER A 171 15.75 9.02 3.26
CA SER A 171 14.83 8.52 4.29
C SER A 171 13.38 8.47 3.83
N ARG A 172 12.65 7.41 4.18
CA ARG A 172 11.20 7.26 3.94
C ARG A 172 10.43 7.65 5.19
N LEU A 173 9.20 8.10 5.03
CA LEU A 173 8.28 8.28 6.15
C LEU A 173 7.65 6.92 6.48
N LYS A 174 8.29 6.14 7.38
CA LYS A 174 7.71 4.88 7.86
C LYS A 174 6.55 5.17 8.80
N ASP A 175 5.42 4.50 8.56
CA ASP A 175 4.20 4.66 9.37
C ASP A 175 4.10 3.65 10.51
N VAL A 176 4.70 2.46 10.35
CA VAL A 176 4.80 1.43 11.40
C VAL A 176 6.21 0.87 11.38
N SER A 177 6.92 0.96 12.51
CA SER A 177 8.17 0.23 12.72
C SER A 177 7.80 -1.22 13.06
N GLU A 178 8.44 -2.21 12.43
CA GLU A 178 8.25 -3.61 12.84
C GLU A 178 8.59 -3.83 14.33
N ILE A 179 9.51 -3.02 14.87
CA ILE A 179 9.86 -2.98 16.31
C ILE A 179 8.64 -2.64 17.18
N ASP A 180 7.81 -1.68 16.78
CA ASP A 180 6.68 -1.22 17.60
C ASP A 180 5.68 -2.37 17.80
N VAL A 181 5.48 -3.23 16.79
CA VAL A 181 4.58 -4.39 16.85
C VAL A 181 5.15 -5.48 17.76
N VAL A 182 6.46 -5.75 17.71
CA VAL A 182 7.11 -6.75 18.58
C VAL A 182 7.10 -6.28 20.03
N GLU A 183 7.44 -5.01 20.29
CA GLU A 183 7.38 -4.41 21.63
C GLU A 183 5.95 -4.43 22.18
N GLU A 184 4.94 -4.08 21.37
CA GLU A 184 3.53 -4.07 21.78
C GLU A 184 2.98 -5.48 22.00
N GLN A 185 3.31 -6.45 21.15
CA GLN A 185 2.94 -7.87 21.33
C GLN A 185 3.56 -8.46 22.60
N LEU A 186 4.82 -8.11 22.88
CA LEU A 186 5.53 -8.54 24.07
C LEU A 186 5.00 -7.83 25.33
N ALA A 187 4.65 -6.55 25.26
CA ALA A 187 4.04 -5.80 26.36
C ALA A 187 2.62 -6.29 26.69
N ALA A 188 1.85 -6.73 25.68
CA ALA A 188 0.52 -7.31 25.85
C ALA A 188 0.54 -8.78 26.33
N SER A 189 1.70 -9.44 26.32
CA SER A 189 1.85 -10.83 26.76
C SER A 189 1.99 -10.93 28.29
N GLU A 190 0.89 -11.27 28.97
CA GLU A 190 0.84 -11.45 30.43
C GLU A 190 1.67 -12.67 30.92
N HIS A 191 1.97 -13.62 30.03
CA HIS A 191 2.66 -14.87 30.34
C HIS A 191 4.15 -14.88 30.04
N VAL A 192 4.74 -13.74 29.64
CA VAL A 192 6.17 -13.64 29.35
C VAL A 192 6.85 -12.93 30.51
N ASP A 193 7.72 -13.68 31.21
CA ASP A 193 8.60 -13.14 32.24
C ASP A 193 9.34 -11.90 31.72
N GLU A 194 9.44 -10.87 32.56
CA GLU A 194 10.02 -9.57 32.22
C GLU A 194 11.42 -9.68 31.57
N GLU A 195 12.20 -10.65 32.04
CA GLU A 195 13.55 -10.94 31.54
C GLU A 195 13.53 -11.52 30.11
N THR A 196 12.60 -12.43 29.83
CA THR A 196 12.40 -12.99 28.48
C THR A 196 11.90 -11.92 27.52
N ARG A 197 11.02 -11.03 27.98
CA ARG A 197 10.51 -9.89 27.21
C ARG A 197 11.63 -8.96 26.79
N ARG A 198 12.47 -8.57 27.76
CA ARG A 198 13.60 -7.66 27.54
C ARG A 198 14.64 -8.25 26.60
N ASN A 199 14.91 -9.55 26.74
CA ASN A 199 15.82 -10.27 25.86
C ASN A 199 15.25 -10.38 24.44
N ALA A 200 13.95 -10.61 24.27
CA ALA A 200 13.31 -10.66 22.95
C ALA A 200 13.34 -9.29 22.24
N ILE A 201 13.09 -8.19 22.96
CA ILE A 201 13.21 -6.83 22.42
C ILE A 201 14.66 -6.54 22.00
N ALA A 202 15.63 -6.84 22.88
CA ALA A 202 17.05 -6.65 22.57
C ALA A 202 17.48 -7.49 21.36
N HIS A 203 17.04 -8.74 21.28
CA HIS A 203 17.38 -9.62 20.17
C HIS A 203 16.73 -9.17 18.85
N ALA A 204 15.52 -8.60 18.89
CA ALA A 204 14.89 -7.99 17.73
C ALA A 204 15.65 -6.73 17.25
N GLN A 205 16.08 -5.88 18.19
CA GLN A 205 16.91 -4.70 17.90
C GLN A 205 18.25 -5.10 17.29
N ASP A 206 18.94 -6.11 17.85
CA ASP A 206 20.21 -6.63 17.31
C ASP A 206 20.03 -7.24 15.91
N THR A 207 18.90 -7.93 15.67
CA THR A 207 18.61 -8.52 14.36
C THR A 207 18.33 -7.44 13.33
N GLU A 208 17.63 -6.36 13.70
CA GLU A 208 17.41 -5.22 12.83
C GLU A 208 18.70 -4.42 12.59
N GLU A 209 19.53 -4.19 13.61
CA GLU A 209 20.83 -3.54 13.44
C GLU A 209 21.75 -4.38 12.55
N ALA A 210 21.80 -5.69 12.73
CA ALA A 210 22.55 -6.60 11.87
C ALA A 210 21.98 -6.61 10.44
N ALA A 211 20.67 -6.57 10.25
CA ALA A 211 20.04 -6.45 8.94
C ALA A 211 20.34 -5.09 8.28
N ARG A 212 20.37 -4.01 9.07
CA ARG A 212 20.70 -2.65 8.63
C ARG A 212 22.18 -2.55 8.22
N GLN A 213 23.08 -3.22 8.96
CA GLN A 213 24.49 -3.37 8.60
C GLN A 213 24.69 -4.24 7.34
N ARG A 214 23.93 -5.34 7.18
CA ARG A 214 23.96 -6.18 5.97
C ARG A 214 23.40 -5.46 4.74
N GLY A 215 22.39 -4.61 4.91
CA GLY A 215 21.83 -3.76 3.84
C GLY A 215 22.76 -2.60 3.45
N MET A 216 23.63 -2.16 4.37
CA MET A 216 24.78 -1.29 4.08
C MET A 216 25.99 -2.16 3.75
N GLY A 217 25.93 -2.90 2.62
CA GLY A 217 26.94 -3.87 2.23
C GLY A 217 28.37 -3.44 2.53
N ASP A 218 29.12 -4.35 3.17
CA ASP A 218 30.55 -4.34 3.43
C ASP A 218 31.30 -3.15 2.80
N SER A 219 31.49 -2.11 3.60
CA SER A 219 32.43 -1.03 3.27
C SER A 219 33.88 -1.41 3.61
N ILE A 220 34.18 -2.67 3.91
CA ILE A 220 35.54 -3.11 4.25
C ILE A 220 35.86 -4.49 3.63
N ARG A 221 36.23 -4.50 2.35
CA ARG A 221 37.50 -5.03 1.82
C ARG A 221 37.55 -4.99 0.30
#